data_AF-A0A9D4C7J0-F1
#
_entry.id   AF-A0A9D4C7J0-F1
#
_cell.length_a   1.000
_cell.length_b   1.000
_cell.length_c   1.000
_cell.angle_alpha   90.00
_cell.angle_beta   90.00
_cell.angle_gamma   90.00
#
_symmetry.space_group_name_H-M   'P 1'
#
loop_
_entity.id
_entity.type
_entity.pdbx_description
1 polymer ?
#
loop_
_entity_poly.entity_id
_entity_poly.type
_entity_poly.pdbx_seq_one_letter_code
_entity_poly.pdbx_strand_id
1 'polypeptide(L)'
;MLTENIMHDCLVQLFRSKNLECFCMLLSTIGKELDSDRSRPRMNQYFELMAKIVNDKKKPAKVRFMLQDVIDLRKKNWIKRRIANNSPSQQRYNNTSKLLHHNYHYDNNRSQYVNTVLM
;
A
#
# COMPACT_ATOMS: atom_id res chain seq x y z
N MET A 1 18.80 2.98 20.75
CA MET A 1 18.24 3.56 19.50
C MET A 1 19.24 3.37 18.38
N LEU A 2 18.85 2.78 17.26
CA LEU A 2 19.68 2.79 16.04
C LEU A 2 19.83 4.24 15.59
N THR A 3 21.07 4.73 15.46
CA THR A 3 21.31 6.11 15.04
C THR A 3 20.95 6.28 13.57
N GLU A 4 20.34 7.43 13.23
CA GLU A 4 19.94 7.86 11.87
C GLU A 4 21.01 7.57 10.80
N ASN A 5 22.29 7.74 11.15
CA ASN A 5 23.45 7.41 10.30
C ASN A 5 23.48 5.94 9.85
N ILE A 6 23.33 4.97 10.77
CA ILE A 6 23.37 3.53 10.45
C ILE A 6 22.22 3.15 9.52
N MET A 7 21.05 3.77 9.70
CA MET A 7 19.89 3.55 8.83
C MET A 7 20.14 4.12 7.42
N HIS A 8 20.81 5.26 7.30
CA HIS A 8 21.27 5.77 6.00
C HIS A 8 22.34 4.89 5.36
N ASP A 9 23.29 4.36 6.12
CA ASP A 9 24.33 3.47 5.58
C ASP A 9 23.71 2.16 5.06
N CYS A 10 22.70 1.62 5.76
CA CYS A 10 21.89 0.50 5.27
C CYS A 10 21.15 0.84 3.97
N LEU A 11 20.51 2.02 3.88
CA LEU A 11 19.86 2.48 2.64
C LEU A 11 20.85 2.60 1.47
N VAL A 12 22.06 3.13 1.70
CA VAL A 12 23.13 3.21 0.69
C VAL A 12 23.57 1.82 0.23
N GLN A 13 23.73 0.86 1.15
CA GLN A 13 24.07 -0.53 0.80
C GLN A 13 22.97 -1.22 0.00
N LEU A 14 21.69 -1.07 0.39
CA LEU A 14 20.54 -1.62 -0.33
C LEU A 14 20.38 -1.02 -1.74
N PHE A 15 20.65 0.28 -1.88
CA PHE A 15 20.61 0.95 -3.19
C PHE A 15 21.74 0.47 -4.11
N ARG A 16 22.95 0.27 -3.57
CA ARG A 16 24.13 -0.21 -4.33
C ARG A 16 24.03 -1.69 -4.70
N SER A 17 23.45 -2.54 -3.84
CA SER A 17 23.25 -3.97 -4.11
C SER A 17 22.14 -4.26 -5.13
N LYS A 18 21.48 -3.22 -5.67
CA LYS A 18 20.36 -3.30 -6.63
C LYS A 18 19.11 -4.01 -6.07
N ASN A 19 19.03 -4.29 -4.77
CA ASN A 19 17.81 -4.81 -4.13
C ASN A 19 16.81 -3.68 -3.88
N LEU A 20 16.34 -3.08 -4.99
CA LEU A 20 15.46 -1.92 -5.01
C LEU A 20 14.07 -2.23 -4.42
N GLU A 21 13.64 -3.49 -4.45
CA GLU A 21 12.41 -3.96 -3.82
C GLU A 21 12.49 -3.87 -2.28
N CYS A 22 13.56 -4.40 -1.67
CA CYS A 22 13.81 -4.25 -0.23
C CYS A 22 13.99 -2.77 0.17
N PHE A 23 14.74 -1.99 -0.63
CA PHE A 23 14.91 -0.55 -0.42
C PHE A 23 13.57 0.22 -0.41
N CYS A 24 12.67 -0.05 -1.37
CA CYS A 24 11.35 0.58 -1.42
C CYS A 24 10.47 0.17 -0.24
N MET A 25 10.51 -1.10 0.17
CA MET A 25 9.77 -1.61 1.32
C MET A 25 10.23 -0.96 2.64
N LEU A 26 11.55 -0.80 2.82
CA LEU A 26 12.13 -0.12 3.98
C LEU A 26 11.71 1.35 4.02
N LEU A 27 11.89 2.10 2.93
CA LEU A 27 11.45 3.51 2.85
C LEU A 27 9.94 3.68 3.04
N SER A 28 9.11 2.74 2.57
CA SER A 28 7.65 2.76 2.80
C SER A 28 7.25 2.55 4.27
N THR A 29 8.19 2.11 5.10
CA THR A 29 7.97 1.79 6.51
C THR A 29 8.56 2.84 7.43
N ILE A 30 9.82 3.24 7.22
CA ILE A 30 10.58 4.15 8.10
C ILE A 30 10.96 5.49 7.44
N GLY A 31 10.47 5.75 6.22
CA GLY A 31 10.90 6.92 5.45
C GLY A 31 10.49 8.25 6.08
N LYS A 32 9.40 8.28 6.85
CA LYS A 32 8.94 9.48 7.57
C LYS A 32 9.90 9.85 8.70
N GLU A 33 10.39 8.84 9.42
CA GLU A 33 11.33 8.96 10.54
C GLU A 33 12.74 9.36 10.05
N LEU A 34 13.07 9.08 8.79
CA LEU A 34 14.34 9.43 8.14
C LEU A 34 14.30 10.69 7.26
N ASP A 35 13.16 11.35 7.13
CA ASP A 35 12.99 12.58 6.34
C ASP A 35 12.85 13.80 7.26
N SER A 36 13.79 13.92 8.21
CA SER A 36 13.87 15.04 9.15
C SER A 36 14.54 16.26 8.49
N ASP A 37 14.38 17.46 9.06
CA ASP A 37 15.04 18.67 8.54
C ASP A 37 16.57 18.51 8.43
N ARG A 38 17.16 17.68 9.32
CA ARG A 38 18.60 17.39 9.40
C ARG A 38 19.08 16.43 8.30
N SER A 39 18.28 15.41 7.96
CA SER A 39 18.62 14.38 6.97
C SER A 39 18.03 14.61 5.59
N ARG A 40 17.12 15.59 5.44
CA ARG A 40 16.51 16.00 4.17
C ARG A 40 17.49 16.15 2.99
N PRO A 41 18.72 16.69 3.14
CA PRO A 41 19.70 16.71 2.04
C PRO A 41 20.06 15.31 1.52
N ARG A 42 20.24 14.32 2.39
CA ARG A 42 20.48 12.92 2.01
C ARG A 42 19.24 12.29 1.37
N MET A 43 18.06 12.56 1.93
CA MET A 43 16.79 12.07 1.37
C MET A 43 16.51 12.64 -0.03
N ASN A 44 16.88 13.88 -0.31
CA ASN A 44 16.79 14.46 -1.65
C ASN A 44 17.68 13.71 -2.66
N GLN A 45 18.94 13.44 -2.30
CA GLN A 45 19.86 12.67 -3.15
C GLN A 45 19.31 11.27 -3.49
N TYR A 46 18.72 10.56 -2.53
CA TYR A 46 18.08 9.27 -2.81
C TYR A 46 16.94 9.42 -3.82
N PHE A 47 16.04 10.39 -3.62
CA PHE A 47 14.86 10.56 -4.46
C PHE A 47 15.20 11.07 -5.87
N GLU A 48 16.25 11.87 -6.03
CA GLU A 48 16.82 12.22 -7.34
C GLU A 48 17.36 10.99 -8.08
N LEU A 49 18.08 10.10 -7.39
CA LEU A 49 18.58 8.86 -7.97
C LEU A 49 17.42 7.91 -8.33
N MET A 50 16.40 7.80 -7.48
CA MET A 50 15.18 7.04 -7.77
C MET A 50 14.48 7.59 -9.02
N ALA A 51 14.31 8.90 -9.15
CA ALA A 51 13.69 9.53 -10.31
C ALA A 51 14.46 9.26 -11.61
N LYS A 52 15.81 9.22 -11.58
CA LYS A 52 16.63 8.79 -12.72
C LYS A 52 16.34 7.34 -13.12
N ILE A 53 16.18 6.43 -12.14
CA ILE A 53 15.85 5.01 -12.40
C ILE A 53 14.42 4.82 -12.94
N VAL A 54 13.44 5.61 -12.49
CA VAL A 54 12.06 5.57 -13.02
C VAL A 54 11.99 5.98 -14.50
N ASN A 55 12.84 6.92 -14.91
CA ASN A 55 12.94 7.36 -16.30
C ASN A 55 13.78 6.41 -17.20
N ASP A 56 14.61 5.56 -16.62
CA ASP A 56 15.41 4.57 -17.38
C ASP A 56 14.54 3.40 -17.88
N LYS A 57 14.10 3.49 -19.14
CA LYS A 57 13.30 2.44 -19.81
C LYS A 57 14.00 1.07 -19.88
N LYS A 58 15.31 0.95 -19.61
CA LYS A 58 16.03 -0.33 -19.52
C LYS A 58 15.73 -1.08 -18.21
N LYS A 59 15.06 -0.45 -17.23
CA LYS A 59 14.70 -1.08 -15.95
C LYS A 59 13.33 -1.77 -16.02
N PRO A 60 13.15 -2.93 -15.37
CA PRO A 60 11.88 -3.64 -15.32
C PRO A 60 10.74 -2.74 -14.83
N ALA A 61 9.57 -2.81 -15.48
CA ALA A 61 8.42 -1.97 -15.17
C ALA A 61 8.02 -2.07 -13.67
N LYS A 62 8.02 -3.29 -13.10
CA LYS A 62 7.77 -3.51 -11.65
C LYS A 62 8.62 -2.59 -10.78
N VAL A 63 9.94 -2.56 -11.00
CA VAL A 63 10.88 -1.76 -10.22
C VAL A 63 10.61 -0.26 -10.38
N ARG A 64 10.31 0.19 -11.61
CA ARG A 64 9.98 1.60 -11.88
C ARG A 64 8.69 2.03 -11.19
N PHE A 65 7.65 1.19 -11.18
CA PHE A 65 6.42 1.47 -10.45
C PHE A 65 6.65 1.50 -8.92
N MET A 66 7.37 0.54 -8.35
CA MET A 66 7.68 0.55 -6.91
C MET A 66 8.44 1.80 -6.45
N LEU A 67 9.41 2.26 -7.25
CA LEU A 67 10.14 3.50 -6.98
C LEU A 67 9.22 4.73 -7.10
N GLN A 68 8.35 4.75 -8.10
CA GLN A 68 7.38 5.83 -8.31
C GLN A 68 6.37 5.93 -7.16
N ASP A 69 5.87 4.79 -6.64
CA ASP A 69 4.97 4.75 -5.49
C ASP A 69 5.60 5.36 -4.23
N VAL A 70 6.88 5.08 -3.97
CA VAL A 70 7.63 5.67 -2.85
C VAL A 70 7.91 7.16 -3.08
N ILE A 71 8.23 7.57 -4.31
CA ILE A 71 8.35 8.99 -4.69
C ILE A 71 7.05 9.75 -4.38
N ASP A 72 5.90 9.20 -4.77
CA ASP A 72 4.61 9.85 -4.57
C ASP A 72 4.10 9.75 -3.12
N LEU A 73 4.54 8.76 -2.35
CA LEU A 73 4.33 8.69 -0.90
C LEU A 73 5.04 9.85 -0.18
N ARG A 74 6.31 10.14 -0.52
CA ARG A 74 7.04 11.29 0.05
C ARG A 74 6.42 12.63 -0.33
N LYS A 75 6.03 12.81 -1.61
CA LYS A 75 5.30 14.01 -2.07
C LYS A 75 3.98 14.25 -1.32
N LYS A 76 3.38 13.19 -0.78
CA LYS A 76 2.16 13.24 0.06
C LYS A 76 2.50 13.30 1.56
N ASN A 77 3.67 13.81 1.93
CA ASN A 77 4.15 13.94 3.31
C ASN A 77 4.06 12.62 4.09
N TRP A 78 4.40 11.51 3.43
CA TRP A 78 4.37 10.14 3.96
C TRP A 78 2.97 9.63 4.36
N ILE A 79 1.90 10.30 3.92
CA ILE A 79 0.52 9.87 4.14
C ILE A 79 0.21 8.70 3.19
N LYS A 80 0.15 7.48 3.74
CA LYS A 80 -0.26 6.28 3.01
C LYS A 80 -1.68 6.47 2.46
N ARG A 81 -1.88 6.11 1.19
CA ARG A 81 -3.20 6.13 0.55
C ARG A 81 -4.15 5.28 1.40
N ARG A 82 -5.25 5.87 1.91
CA ARG A 82 -6.34 5.07 2.47
C ARG A 82 -6.79 4.11 1.38
N ILE A 83 -6.59 2.80 1.60
CA ILE A 83 -7.38 1.79 0.91
C ILE A 83 -8.79 2.01 1.46
N ALA A 84 -9.61 2.75 0.71
CA ALA A 84 -11.04 2.70 0.95
C ALA A 84 -11.43 1.23 0.77
N ASN A 85 -12.02 0.61 1.79
CA ASN A 85 -12.51 -0.77 1.77
C ASN A 85 -13.77 -0.93 0.89
N ASN A 86 -13.81 -0.16 -0.19
CA ASN A 86 -14.75 -0.17 -1.30
C ASN A 86 -14.09 -0.88 -2.50
N SER A 87 -13.43 -2.01 -2.25
CA SER A 87 -13.31 -2.99 -3.32
C SER A 87 -14.75 -3.45 -3.67
N PRO A 88 -15.12 -3.63 -4.95
CA PRO A 88 -16.46 -4.08 -5.32
C PRO A 88 -16.84 -5.43 -4.67
N SER A 89 -15.84 -6.25 -4.34
CA SER A 89 -15.95 -7.48 -3.56
C SER A 89 -16.35 -7.23 -2.09
N GLN A 90 -15.73 -6.29 -1.38
CA GLN A 90 -16.14 -5.92 -0.02
C GLN A 90 -17.53 -5.26 0.00
N GLN A 91 -17.87 -4.45 -1.01
CA GLN A 91 -19.23 -3.89 -1.12
C GLN A 91 -20.28 -4.98 -1.31
N ARG A 92 -20.02 -5.99 -2.15
CA ARG A 92 -20.90 -7.16 -2.28
C ARG A 92 -21.10 -7.89 -0.95
N TYR A 93 -20.02 -8.22 -0.23
CA TYR A 93 -20.10 -8.85 1.09
C TYR A 93 -20.92 -8.01 2.09
N ASN A 94 -20.61 -6.72 2.22
CA ASN A 94 -21.28 -5.81 3.15
C ASN A 94 -22.79 -5.64 2.82
N ASN A 95 -23.15 -5.66 1.53
CA ASN A 95 -24.53 -5.58 1.10
C ASN A 95 -25.29 -6.90 1.36
N THR A 96 -24.67 -8.05 1.08
CA THR A 96 -25.23 -9.38 1.40
C THR A 96 -25.45 -9.54 2.90
N SER A 97 -24.48 -9.17 3.75
CA SER A 97 -24.64 -9.21 5.21
C SER A 97 -25.76 -8.30 5.73
N LYS A 98 -26.00 -7.14 5.09
CA LYS A 98 -27.13 -6.27 5.46
C LYS A 98 -28.48 -6.83 5.01
N LEU A 99 -28.57 -7.41 3.82
CA LEU A 99 -29.79 -8.06 3.32
C LEU A 99 -30.17 -9.27 4.17
N LEU A 100 -29.20 -10.10 4.56
CA LEU A 100 -29.44 -11.23 5.47
C LEU A 100 -29.98 -10.76 6.82
N HIS A 101 -29.34 -9.78 7.48
CA HIS A 101 -29.82 -9.26 8.76
C HIS A 101 -31.22 -8.62 8.69
N HIS A 102 -31.60 -8.05 7.55
CA HIS A 102 -32.95 -7.50 7.36
C HIS A 102 -33.99 -8.62 7.14
N ASN A 103 -33.64 -9.64 6.35
CA ASN A 103 -34.53 -10.76 6.04
C ASN A 103 -34.73 -11.73 7.24
N TYR A 104 -33.71 -11.93 8.09
CA TYR A 104 -33.83 -12.75 9.30
C TYR A 104 -34.84 -12.21 10.33
N HIS A 105 -35.30 -10.98 10.19
CA HIS A 105 -36.30 -10.39 11.08
C HIS A 105 -37.75 -10.50 10.55
N TYR A 106 -37.94 -11.17 9.40
CA TYR A 106 -39.25 -11.33 8.74
C TYR A 106 -39.50 -12.80 8.35
N ASP A 107 -39.54 -13.69 9.34
CA ASP A 107 -40.49 -14.81 9.31
C ASP A 107 -40.57 -15.50 10.68
N ASN A 108 -41.64 -15.22 11.42
CA ASN A 108 -42.04 -16.04 12.57
C ASN A 108 -43.58 -16.12 12.72
N ASN A 109 -44.32 -15.82 11.65
CA ASN A 109 -45.78 -15.93 11.66
C ASN A 109 -46.44 -16.06 10.27
N ARG A 110 -45.99 -17.03 9.45
CA ARG A 110 -46.93 -17.68 8.51
C ARG A 110 -46.58 -19.14 8.23
N SER A 111 -47.49 -20.02 8.63
CA SER A 111 -47.54 -21.40 8.18
C SER A 111 -48.00 -21.48 6.71
N GLN A 112 -47.62 -22.60 6.07
CA GLN A 112 -48.13 -23.17 4.81
C GLN A 112 -47.48 -22.77 3.47
N TYR A 113 -47.21 -23.82 2.68
CA TYR A 113 -46.99 -23.87 1.21
C TYR A 113 -45.70 -23.18 0.69
N VAL A 114 -44.85 -23.77 -0.16
CA VAL A 114 -44.91 -25.01 -0.99
C VAL A 114 -43.51 -25.65 -1.17
N ASN A 115 -43.47 -26.96 -1.45
CA ASN A 115 -42.35 -27.59 -2.20
C ASN A 115 -42.31 -27.07 -3.65
N THR A 116 -41.15 -27.10 -4.34
CA THR A 116 -40.99 -27.55 -5.77
C THR A 116 -39.65 -27.08 -6.41
N VAL A 117 -38.89 -28.04 -6.99
CA VAL A 117 -37.69 -27.96 -7.89
C VAL A 117 -36.49 -27.07 -7.49
N LEU A 118 -35.26 -27.22 -8.01
CA LEU A 118 -34.57 -28.34 -8.70
C LEU A 118 -33.35 -28.74 -7.81
N MET A 119 -32.69 -29.89 -8.00
CA MET A 119 -32.80 -30.86 -9.10
C MET A 119 -32.99 -32.27 -8.57
#